data_AF-A0AA86XEN3-F1
#
_entry.id   AF-A0AA86XEN3-F1
#
_cell.length_a   1.000
_cell.length_b   1.000
_cell.length_c   1.000
_cell.angle_alpha   90.00
_cell.angle_beta   90.00
_cell.angle_gamma   90.00
#
_symmetry.space_group_name_H-M   'P 1'
#
loop_
_entity.id
_entity.type
_entity.pdbx_description
1 polymer ?
#
loop_
_entity_poly.entity_id
_entity_poly.type
_entity_poly.pdbx_seq_one_letter_code
_entity_poly.pdbx_strand_id
1 'polypeptide(L)'
;MAKKKIKKEKIDNVGIHSFSKKADIFFSIISGLIALSCILPFVFVIIISVTDEKSLLQYGYSFFPSQFGLDGFEFWAQFKDKILQALFISVFVTVVGTLTNVFITTTYAYAISRTTFKYRRFFTIFVLLSMLFNAGLVPGISW
;
A
#
# COMPACT_ATOMS: atom_id res chain seq x y z
N MET A 1 6.45 -49.79 -44.73
CA MET A 1 5.51 -50.11 -43.63
C MET A 1 5.69 -49.08 -42.51
N ALA A 2 4.59 -48.63 -41.92
CA ALA A 2 4.41 -47.31 -41.30
C ALA A 2 5.05 -47.13 -39.91
N LYS A 3 5.77 -46.01 -39.71
CA LYS A 3 6.26 -45.53 -38.41
C LYS A 3 5.18 -44.62 -37.80
N LYS A 4 4.30 -45.19 -36.97
CA LYS A 4 3.23 -44.47 -36.23
C LYS A 4 3.86 -43.53 -35.20
N LYS A 5 4.08 -42.27 -35.56
CA LYS A 5 4.55 -41.22 -34.63
C LYS A 5 3.45 -40.94 -33.60
N ILE A 6 3.85 -41.11 -32.34
CA ILE A 6 3.07 -40.94 -31.12
C ILE A 6 2.47 -39.53 -31.09
N LYS A 7 1.14 -39.48 -31.02
CA LYS A 7 0.35 -38.27 -30.78
C LYS A 7 0.63 -37.82 -29.35
N LYS A 8 1.34 -36.71 -29.17
CA LYS A 8 1.47 -36.05 -27.86
C LYS A 8 0.08 -35.58 -27.46
N GLU A 9 -0.56 -36.29 -26.54
CA GLU A 9 -1.70 -35.75 -25.81
C GLU A 9 -1.22 -34.55 -24.99
N LYS A 10 -1.78 -33.39 -25.31
CA LYS A 10 -1.61 -32.18 -24.54
C LYS A 10 -2.49 -32.30 -23.29
N ILE A 11 -1.95 -32.96 -22.26
CA ILE A 11 -2.56 -32.96 -20.93
C ILE A 11 -2.00 -31.76 -20.17
N ASP A 12 -2.60 -30.60 -20.46
CA ASP A 12 -2.40 -29.38 -19.67
C ASP A 12 -3.73 -28.98 -19.03
N ASN A 13 -4.51 -29.97 -18.59
CA ASN A 13 -5.60 -29.74 -17.65
C ASN A 13 -5.12 -30.18 -16.27
N VAL A 14 -4.21 -29.38 -15.71
CA VAL A 14 -3.95 -29.41 -14.26
C VAL A 14 -5.20 -28.82 -13.61
N GLY A 15 -6.17 -29.69 -13.33
CA GLY A 15 -7.37 -29.36 -12.59
C GLY A 15 -7.01 -28.99 -11.16
N ILE A 16 -6.83 -27.69 -10.91
CA ILE A 16 -6.80 -27.10 -9.57
C ILE A 16 -7.62 -25.81 -9.59
N HIS A 17 -8.90 -25.86 -9.99
CA HIS A 17 -9.90 -24.85 -9.64
C HIS A 17 -11.27 -25.54 -9.57
N SER A 18 -11.65 -25.99 -8.36
CA SER A 18 -12.97 -26.56 -8.06
C SER A 18 -14.01 -25.46 -7.82
N PHE A 19 -14.02 -24.41 -8.63
CA PHE A 19 -15.08 -23.41 -8.65
C PHE A 19 -15.77 -23.47 -10.01
N SER A 20 -17.10 -23.42 -9.99
CA SER A 20 -17.91 -23.41 -11.22
C SER A 20 -17.38 -22.32 -12.17
N LYS A 21 -17.35 -22.56 -13.50
CA LYS A 21 -16.93 -21.53 -14.48
C LYS A 21 -17.66 -20.20 -14.28
N LYS A 22 -18.88 -20.24 -13.74
CA LYS A 22 -19.67 -19.06 -13.35
C LYS A 22 -19.10 -18.33 -12.12
N ALA A 23 -18.60 -19.06 -11.13
CA ALA A 23 -17.97 -18.50 -9.93
C ALA A 23 -16.61 -17.86 -10.26
N ASP A 24 -15.78 -18.46 -11.11
CA ASP A 24 -14.51 -17.85 -11.53
C ASP A 24 -14.72 -16.54 -12.31
N ILE A 25 -15.72 -16.50 -13.19
CA ILE A 25 -16.11 -15.27 -13.90
C ILE A 25 -16.63 -14.22 -12.90
N PHE A 26 -17.43 -14.62 -11.91
CA PHE A 26 -17.91 -13.73 -10.86
C PHE A 26 -16.75 -13.13 -10.04
N PHE A 27 -15.79 -13.95 -9.60
CA PHE A 27 -14.60 -13.49 -8.87
C PHE A 27 -13.70 -12.59 -9.74
N SER A 28 -13.58 -12.88 -11.03
CA SER A 28 -12.83 -12.02 -11.96
C SER A 28 -13.50 -10.66 -12.17
N ILE A 29 -14.83 -10.63 -12.27
CA ILE A 29 -15.60 -9.38 -12.44
C ILE A 29 -15.51 -8.53 -11.17
N ILE A 30 -15.67 -9.13 -9.98
CA ILE A 30 -15.59 -8.37 -8.73
C ILE A 30 -14.18 -7.86 -8.44
N SER A 31 -13.14 -8.63 -8.73
CA SER A 31 -11.75 -8.14 -8.66
C SER A 31 -11.50 -7.01 -9.65
N GLY A 32 -12.09 -7.07 -10.85
CA GLY A 32 -12.01 -6.00 -11.85
C GLY A 32 -12.71 -4.71 -11.39
N LEU A 33 -13.89 -4.83 -10.78
CA LEU A 33 -14.64 -3.69 -10.21
C LEU A 33 -13.88 -3.03 -9.05
N ILE A 34 -13.28 -3.82 -8.15
CA ILE A 34 -12.46 -3.30 -7.05
C ILE A 34 -11.22 -2.59 -7.60
N ALA A 35 -10.54 -3.18 -8.58
CA ALA A 35 -9.39 -2.56 -9.24
C ALA A 35 -9.77 -1.23 -9.92
N LEU A 36 -10.92 -1.17 -10.59
CA LEU A 36 -11.43 0.05 -11.21
C LEU A 36 -11.74 1.13 -10.16
N SER A 37 -12.36 0.75 -9.04
CA SER A 37 -12.64 1.65 -7.92
C SER A 37 -11.36 2.21 -7.29
N CYS A 38 -10.28 1.42 -7.24
CA CYS A 38 -8.98 1.90 -6.78
C CYS A 38 -8.30 2.85 -7.77
N ILE A 39 -8.49 2.68 -9.09
CA ILE A 39 -7.88 3.53 -10.12
C ILE A 39 -8.60 4.89 -10.24
N LEU A 40 -9.93 4.91 -10.03
CA LEU A 40 -10.75 6.12 -10.11
C LEU A 40 -10.21 7.30 -9.27
N PRO A 41 -9.83 7.15 -7.98
CA PRO A 41 -9.25 8.25 -7.21
C PRO A 41 -7.88 8.68 -7.74
N PHE A 42 -7.06 7.80 -8.34
CA PHE A 42 -5.79 8.22 -8.95
C PHE A 42 -6.02 9.13 -10.15
N VAL A 43 -6.98 8.79 -11.02
CA VAL A 43 -7.34 9.64 -12.16
C VAL A 43 -7.88 10.98 -11.66
N PHE A 44 -8.69 10.98 -10.59
CA PHE A 44 -9.20 12.20 -9.97
C PHE A 44 -8.08 13.10 -9.40
N VAL A 45 -7.07 12.51 -8.75
CA VAL A 45 -5.89 13.23 -8.24
C VAL A 45 -5.09 13.87 -9.38
N ILE A 46 -4.94 13.19 -10.52
CA ILE A 46 -4.24 13.74 -11.69
C ILE A 46 -4.98 14.96 -12.25
N ILE A 47 -6.31 14.91 -12.33
CA ILE A 47 -7.13 16.03 -12.82
C ILE A 47 -7.01 17.23 -11.87
N ILE A 48 -7.11 17.00 -10.54
CA ILE A 48 -6.96 18.05 -9.53
C ILE A 48 -5.56 18.67 -9.58
N SER A 49 -4.51 17.86 -9.76
CA SER A 49 -3.13 18.35 -9.83
C SER A 49 -2.86 19.33 -10.97
N VAL A 50 -3.72 19.36 -12.00
CA VAL A 50 -3.61 20.26 -13.17
C VAL A 50 -4.61 21.42 -13.10
N THR A 51 -5.56 21.38 -12.16
CA THR A 51 -6.63 22.37 -12.03
C THR A 51 -6.23 23.45 -11.01
N ASP A 52 -6.48 24.71 -11.35
CA ASP A 52 -6.16 25.88 -10.52
C ASP A 52 -6.90 25.90 -9.17
N GLU A 53 -6.20 26.21 -8.07
CA GLU A 53 -6.77 26.31 -6.71
C GLU A 53 -7.87 27.38 -6.60
N LYS A 54 -7.77 28.47 -7.38
CA LYS A 54 -8.76 29.56 -7.39
C LYS A 54 -10.04 29.17 -8.12
N SER A 55 -9.94 28.34 -9.17
CA SER A 55 -11.12 27.82 -9.88
C SER A 55 -11.82 26.70 -9.11
N LEU A 56 -11.09 25.94 -8.29
CA LEU A 56 -11.66 24.91 -7.38
C LEU A 56 -12.59 25.51 -6.33
N LEU A 57 -12.27 26.70 -5.80
CA LEU A 57 -13.09 27.41 -4.82
C LEU A 57 -14.33 28.09 -5.42
N GLN A 58 -14.30 28.44 -6.71
CA GLN A 58 -15.39 29.19 -7.38
C GLN A 58 -16.36 28.32 -8.19
N TYR A 59 -15.90 27.22 -8.80
CA TYR A 59 -16.71 26.39 -9.71
C TYR A 59 -16.99 24.96 -9.22
N GLY A 60 -16.41 24.55 -8.08
CA GLY A 60 -16.60 23.22 -7.50
C GLY A 60 -15.83 22.10 -8.23
N TYR A 61 -15.78 20.91 -7.62
CA TYR A 61 -15.09 19.72 -8.15
C TYR A 61 -15.75 19.24 -9.45
N SER A 62 -15.20 19.62 -10.60
CA SER A 62 -15.61 19.13 -11.91
C SER A 62 -14.62 18.11 -12.47
N PHE A 63 -15.12 17.01 -13.03
CA PHE A 63 -14.33 15.99 -13.74
C PHE A 63 -13.65 16.52 -15.02
N PHE A 64 -14.02 17.73 -15.48
CA PHE A 64 -13.44 18.39 -16.63
C PHE A 64 -12.97 19.80 -16.21
N PRO A 65 -11.65 20.08 -16.17
CA PRO A 65 -11.14 21.39 -15.77
C PRO A 65 -11.49 22.44 -16.82
N SER A 66 -12.20 23.49 -16.42
CA SER A 66 -12.57 24.59 -17.33
C SER A 66 -11.41 25.54 -17.61
N GLN A 67 -10.39 25.59 -16.75
CA GLN A 67 -9.25 26.50 -16.88
C GLN A 67 -7.94 25.80 -16.48
N PHE A 68 -6.98 25.74 -17.40
CA PHE A 68 -5.62 25.28 -17.14
C PHE A 68 -4.85 26.38 -16.41
N GLY A 69 -4.77 26.30 -15.09
CA GLY A 69 -3.98 27.24 -14.29
C GLY A 69 -2.55 26.76 -14.15
N LEU A 70 -1.60 27.56 -14.62
CA LEU A 70 -0.18 27.36 -14.39
C LEU A 70 0.26 27.88 -13.00
N ASP A 71 -0.65 28.53 -12.26
CA ASP A 71 -0.41 29.11 -10.92
C ASP A 71 0.10 28.06 -9.90
N GLY A 72 -0.40 26.82 -9.94
CA GLY A 72 0.06 25.75 -9.04
C GLY A 72 1.53 25.36 -9.25
N PHE A 73 2.05 25.50 -10.47
CA PHE A 73 3.47 25.30 -10.77
C PHE A 73 4.34 26.48 -10.32
N GLU A 74 3.78 27.69 -10.30
CA GLU A 74 4.47 28.88 -9.79
C GLU A 74 4.62 28.84 -8.26
N PHE A 75 3.58 28.38 -7.54
CA PHE A 75 3.68 28.05 -6.12
C PHE A 75 4.69 26.93 -5.84
N TRP A 76 4.73 25.88 -6.67
CA TRP A 76 5.74 24.83 -6.56
C TRP A 76 7.17 25.38 -6.73
N ALA A 77 7.36 26.34 -7.65
CA ALA A 77 8.64 26.99 -7.88
C ALA A 77 9.08 27.89 -6.71
N GLN A 78 8.14 28.60 -6.07
CA GLN A 78 8.40 29.47 -4.90
C GLN A 78 8.74 28.66 -3.64
N PHE A 79 8.11 27.50 -3.45
CA PHE A 79 8.29 26.65 -2.25
C PHE A 79 9.21 25.44 -2.47
N LYS A 80 9.90 25.39 -3.61
CA LYS A 80 10.75 24.26 -4.04
C LYS A 80 11.75 23.82 -2.97
N ASP A 81 12.39 24.76 -2.29
CA ASP A 81 13.39 24.46 -1.24
C ASP A 81 12.77 23.76 -0.03
N LYS A 82 11.58 24.19 0.40
CA LYS A 82 10.85 23.57 1.52
C LYS A 82 10.32 22.19 1.14
N ILE A 83 9.82 22.03 -0.08
CA ILE A 83 9.32 20.74 -0.59
C ILE A 83 10.47 19.73 -0.72
N LEU A 84 11.61 20.15 -1.24
CA LEU A 84 12.80 19.29 -1.33
C LEU A 84 13.33 18.89 0.05
N GLN A 85 13.38 19.83 0.99
CA GLN A 85 13.79 19.52 2.36
C GLN A 85 12.80 18.55 3.05
N ALA A 86 11.49 18.77 2.88
CA ALA A 86 10.47 17.87 3.42
C ALA A 86 10.55 16.47 2.81
N LEU A 87 10.79 16.34 1.50
CA LEU A 87 11.01 15.06 0.84
C LEU A 87 12.29 14.39 1.33
N PHE A 88 13.38 15.13 1.48
CA PHE A 88 14.64 14.60 1.99
C PHE A 88 14.49 14.07 3.42
N ILE A 89 13.88 14.85 4.32
CA ILE A 89 13.64 14.44 5.71
C ILE A 89 12.71 13.23 5.76
N SER A 90 11.65 13.20 4.94
CA SER A 90 10.70 12.08 4.88
C SER A 90 11.37 10.79 4.42
N VAL A 91 12.13 10.84 3.32
CA VAL A 91 12.87 9.67 2.83
C VAL A 91 13.92 9.23 3.84
N PHE A 92 14.66 10.18 4.43
CA PHE A 92 15.67 9.90 5.43
C PHE A 92 15.08 9.22 6.67
N VAL A 93 14.00 9.75 7.24
CA VAL A 93 13.35 9.16 8.42
C VAL A 93 12.72 7.81 8.11
N THR A 94 12.14 7.61 6.93
CA THR A 94 11.62 6.30 6.51
C THR A 94 12.76 5.28 6.39
N VAL A 95 13.85 5.62 5.70
CA VAL A 95 14.96 4.67 5.49
C VAL A 95 15.63 4.33 6.81
N VAL A 96 16.06 5.34 7.58
CA VAL A 96 16.76 5.13 8.85
C VAL A 96 15.83 4.50 9.89
N GLY A 97 14.57 4.94 9.94
CA GLY A 97 13.55 4.42 10.84
C GLY A 97 13.22 2.96 10.53
N THR A 98 12.99 2.60 9.26
CA THR A 98 12.72 1.22 8.87
C THR A 98 13.92 0.32 9.12
N LEU A 99 15.15 0.73 8.76
CA LEU A 99 16.35 -0.07 9.02
C LEU A 99 16.55 -0.35 10.50
N THR A 100 16.43 0.68 11.35
CA THR A 100 16.57 0.54 12.80
C THR A 100 15.45 -0.32 13.39
N ASN A 101 14.20 -0.10 12.95
CA ASN A 101 13.05 -0.86 13.43
C ASN A 101 13.16 -2.35 13.06
N VAL A 102 13.54 -2.66 11.83
CA VAL A 102 13.74 -4.03 11.37
C VAL A 102 14.90 -4.67 12.13
N PHE A 103 16.03 -3.98 12.30
CA PHE A 103 17.18 -4.51 13.02
C PHE A 103 16.82 -4.93 14.47
N ILE A 104 16.12 -4.05 15.20
CA ILE A 104 15.69 -4.31 16.58
C ILE A 104 14.64 -5.43 16.60
N THR A 105 13.61 -5.35 15.77
CA THR A 105 12.50 -6.30 15.75
C THR A 105 12.97 -7.69 15.35
N THR A 106 13.84 -7.83 14.35
CA THR A 106 14.39 -9.11 13.92
C THR A 106 15.29 -9.72 14.99
N THR A 107 16.16 -8.94 15.64
CA THR A 107 17.01 -9.42 16.74
C THR A 107 16.17 -9.91 17.91
N TYR A 108 15.14 -9.14 18.28
CA TYR A 108 14.20 -9.50 19.34
C TYR A 108 13.37 -10.75 19.01
N ALA A 109 12.80 -10.81 17.80
CA ALA A 109 12.03 -11.96 17.33
C ALA A 109 12.90 -13.22 17.26
N TYR A 110 14.16 -13.10 16.85
CA TYR A 110 15.09 -14.22 16.79
C TYR A 110 15.41 -14.78 18.18
N ALA A 111 15.66 -13.92 19.18
CA ALA A 111 15.89 -14.36 20.56
C ALA A 111 14.70 -15.15 21.13
N ILE A 112 13.47 -14.75 20.79
CA ILE A 112 12.23 -15.40 21.25
C ILE A 112 11.88 -16.67 20.45
N SER A 113 12.26 -16.74 19.18
CA SER A 113 12.00 -17.91 18.32
C SER A 113 12.72 -19.18 18.83
N ARG A 114 13.88 -19.03 19.50
CA ARG A 114 14.64 -20.16 20.06
C ARG A 114 13.89 -20.83 21.22
N THR A 115 13.61 -22.14 21.07
CA THR A 115 12.89 -22.97 22.04
C THR A 115 13.65 -23.23 23.35
N THR A 116 14.96 -22.99 23.37
CA THR A 116 15.85 -23.14 24.53
C THR A 116 15.76 -21.98 25.54
N PHE A 117 15.02 -20.91 25.23
CA PHE A 117 14.94 -19.73 26.11
C PHE A 117 13.88 -19.91 27.21
N LYS A 118 14.33 -20.09 28.47
CA LYS A 118 13.47 -20.37 29.64
C LYS A 118 12.36 -19.33 29.87
N TYR A 119 12.61 -18.06 29.56
CA TYR A 119 11.68 -16.94 29.80
C TYR A 119 10.85 -16.52 28.58
N ARG A 120 10.81 -17.32 27.51
CA ARG A 120 10.09 -17.02 26.25
C ARG A 120 8.63 -16.60 26.48
N ARG A 121 7.90 -17.30 27.35
CA ARG A 121 6.48 -17.04 27.63
C ARG A 121 6.24 -15.65 28.22
N PHE A 122 7.12 -15.16 29.07
CA PHE A 122 7.02 -13.82 29.66
C PHE A 122 7.17 -12.73 28.60
N PHE A 123 8.23 -12.79 27.79
CA PHE A 123 8.49 -11.81 26.72
C PHE A 123 7.44 -11.84 25.60
N THR A 124 6.91 -13.02 25.26
CA THR A 124 5.82 -13.13 24.28
C THR A 124 4.53 -12.50 24.81
N ILE A 125 4.16 -12.75 26.08
CA ILE A 125 2.98 -12.11 26.69
C ILE A 125 3.17 -10.60 26.78
N PHE A 126 4.37 -10.11 27.11
CA PHE A 126 4.67 -8.67 27.17
C PHE A 126 4.43 -7.95 25.84
N VAL A 127 4.87 -8.53 24.71
CA VAL A 127 4.65 -7.91 23.38
C VAL A 127 3.21 -7.99 22.95
N LEU A 128 2.55 -9.12 23.20
CA LEU A 128 1.11 -9.25 22.97
C LEU A 128 0.32 -8.24 23.81
N LEU A 129 0.75 -7.99 25.05
CA LEU A 129 0.20 -6.95 25.90
C LEU A 129 0.38 -5.58 25.24
N SER A 130 1.57 -5.20 24.76
CA SER A 130 1.76 -3.90 24.08
C SER A 130 0.95 -3.75 22.78
N MET A 131 0.70 -4.84 22.05
CA MET A 131 -0.08 -4.82 20.81
C MET A 131 -1.59 -4.71 21.09
N LEU A 132 -2.06 -5.36 22.16
CA LEU A 132 -3.46 -5.33 22.58
C LEU A 132 -3.81 -4.05 23.36
N PHE A 133 -2.90 -3.62 24.23
CA PHE A 133 -2.95 -2.40 25.00
C PHE A 133 -2.08 -1.36 24.31
N ASN A 134 -2.51 -0.91 23.13
CA ASN A 134 -1.95 0.31 22.57
C ASN A 134 -2.33 1.45 23.52
N ALA A 135 -1.33 2.04 24.18
CA ALA A 135 -1.51 3.25 24.97
C ALA A 135 -1.85 4.38 23.99
N GLY A 136 -3.13 4.47 23.60
CA GLY A 136 -3.64 5.52 22.73
C GLY A 136 -3.28 6.91 23.27
N LEU A 137 -3.56 7.97 22.52
CA LEU A 137 -3.15 9.36 22.80
C LEU A 137 -3.65 9.98 24.14
N VAL A 138 -4.19 9.20 25.07
CA VAL A 138 -4.80 9.66 26.33
C VAL A 138 -3.79 9.93 27.47
N PRO A 139 -2.70 9.16 27.68
CA PRO A 139 -1.78 9.42 28.79
C PRO A 139 -0.86 10.63 28.58
N GLY A 140 -0.86 11.24 27.39
CA GLY A 140 0.07 12.34 27.03
C GLY A 140 -0.56 13.71 26.89
N ILE A 141 -1.89 13.85 27.04
CA ILE A 141 -2.62 15.13 26.89
C ILE A 141 -3.32 15.58 28.17
N SER A 142 -3.03 14.96 29.31
CA SER A 142 -3.50 15.44 30.61
C SER A 142 -2.31 15.92 31.43
N TRP A 143 -2.16 17.25 31.40
CA TRP A 143 -1.18 18.13 32.05
C TRP A 143 0.12 18.42 31.28
#